data_AF-A0A952M2X2-F1
#
_entry.id   AF-A0A952M2X2-F1
#
_cell.length_a   1.000
_cell.length_b   1.000
_cell.length_c   1.000
_cell.angle_alpha   90.00
_cell.angle_beta   90.00
_cell.angle_gamma   90.00
#
_symmetry.space_group_name_H-M   'P 1'
#
loop_
_entity.id
_entity.type
_entity.pdbx_description
1 polymer ?
#
loop_
_entity_poly.entity_id
_entity_poly.type
_entity_poly.pdbx_seq_one_letter_code
_entity_poly.pdbx_strand_id
1 'polypeptide(L)'
;MLHLDKHVKPENNTDDWIRGLSRVLKFTDQKLRPGLRATLSCKVADNEPTLFLPPELATLQPDILSYLHALGAANNITLTEDRREIDIQPMTERRSNRPSDLALGVSLLLRQTGLPGPAHCLSKPHVLRPDNPQIPLPKLINMAAHVQPSSKKVVFVPNRFLTGNFSEQAQPMTGYACRVITQEEQITISYFHSPDFHAMGYISNDQFVIHVFLAGGPIS
;
A
#
# COMPACT_ATOMS: atom_id res chain seq x y z
N MET A 1 26.73 -42.44 15.58
CA MET A 1 27.25 -41.16 16.12
C MET A 1 27.41 -40.20 14.96
N LEU A 2 26.40 -39.36 14.73
CA LEU A 2 26.39 -38.29 13.72
C LEU A 2 25.54 -37.15 14.29
N HIS A 3 26.23 -36.06 14.58
CA HIS A 3 25.67 -34.73 14.84
C HIS A 3 24.96 -34.20 13.59
N LEU A 4 23.84 -33.50 13.78
CA LEU A 4 23.63 -32.11 13.34
C LEU A 4 22.20 -31.70 13.69
N ASP A 5 22.05 -31.05 14.85
CA ASP A 5 20.95 -30.12 15.11
C ASP A 5 21.05 -29.01 14.06
N LYS A 6 20.19 -29.08 13.05
CA LYS A 6 19.94 -27.95 12.19
C LYS A 6 19.02 -27.02 12.95
N HIS A 7 19.61 -25.90 13.40
CA HIS A 7 18.91 -24.67 13.70
C HIS A 7 17.76 -24.48 12.71
N VAL A 8 16.54 -24.69 13.19
CA VAL A 8 15.32 -24.23 12.53
C VAL A 8 15.42 -22.72 12.54
N LYS A 9 15.79 -22.13 11.40
CA LYS A 9 15.60 -20.69 11.18
C LYS A 9 14.11 -20.42 11.39
N PRO A 10 13.72 -19.37 12.15
CA PRO A 10 12.33 -18.97 12.18
C PRO A 10 11.91 -18.64 10.75
N GLU A 11 10.90 -19.34 10.25
CA GLU A 11 10.20 -18.93 9.04
C GLU A 11 9.63 -17.54 9.30
N ASN A 12 10.28 -16.51 8.74
CA ASN A 12 9.71 -15.17 8.69
C ASN A 12 8.42 -15.28 7.89
N ASN A 13 7.31 -15.36 8.60
CA ASN A 13 5.96 -15.49 8.06
C ASN A 13 5.53 -14.13 7.49
N THR A 14 6.15 -13.73 6.37
CA THR A 14 5.75 -12.60 5.52
C THR A 14 4.35 -12.79 4.91
N ASP A 15 3.76 -13.96 5.10
CA ASP A 15 2.53 -14.43 4.47
C ASP A 15 1.24 -13.75 4.97
N ASP A 16 1.34 -12.73 5.84
CA ASP A 16 0.15 -12.12 6.41
C ASP A 16 0.24 -10.61 6.73
N TRP A 17 0.98 -9.84 5.92
CA TRP A 17 1.08 -8.38 6.06
C TRP A 17 -0.30 -7.73 6.22
N ILE A 18 -1.29 -8.20 5.44
CA ILE A 18 -2.62 -7.64 5.41
C ILE A 18 -3.40 -7.90 6.71
N ARG A 19 -3.20 -9.05 7.36
CA ARG A 19 -3.76 -9.28 8.69
C ARG A 19 -2.98 -8.58 9.78
N GLY A 20 -1.65 -8.44 9.63
CA GLY A 20 -0.85 -7.58 10.51
C GLY A 20 -1.43 -6.17 10.53
N LEU A 21 -1.65 -5.60 9.34
CA LEU A 21 -2.25 -4.28 9.17
C LEU A 21 -3.69 -4.21 9.71
N SER A 22 -4.53 -5.20 9.43
CA SER A 22 -5.90 -5.28 9.98
C SER A 22 -5.90 -5.33 11.52
N ARG A 23 -4.97 -6.08 12.14
CA ARG A 23 -4.84 -6.11 13.60
C ARG A 23 -4.47 -4.73 14.15
N VAL A 24 -3.46 -4.08 13.59
CA VAL A 24 -3.05 -2.72 14.00
C VAL A 24 -4.21 -1.75 13.90
N LEU A 25 -4.98 -1.80 12.80
CA LEU A 25 -6.13 -0.90 12.61
C LEU A 25 -7.24 -1.09 13.65
N LYS A 26 -7.48 -2.32 14.11
CA LYS A 26 -8.46 -2.56 15.18
C LYS A 26 -8.08 -1.88 16.50
N PHE A 27 -6.77 -1.67 16.74
CA PHE A 27 -6.28 -0.99 17.95
C PHE A 27 -6.22 0.53 17.80
N THR A 28 -6.06 1.05 16.58
CA THR A 28 -6.01 2.51 16.34
C THR A 28 -7.39 3.15 16.29
N ASP A 29 -8.42 2.42 15.84
CA ASP A 29 -9.81 2.93 15.76
C ASP A 29 -10.41 3.31 17.13
N GLN A 30 -9.90 2.73 18.22
CA GLN A 30 -10.38 3.00 19.58
C GLN A 30 -9.68 4.19 20.28
N LYS A 31 -8.60 4.76 19.69
CA LYS A 31 -7.79 5.81 20.34
C LYS A 31 -7.47 7.02 19.48
N LEU A 32 -7.65 6.95 18.16
CA LEU A 32 -7.44 8.12 17.31
C LEU A 32 -8.56 9.14 17.55
N ARG A 33 -8.24 10.17 18.34
CA ARG A 33 -9.08 11.37 18.42
C ARG A 33 -9.33 11.85 16.98
N PRO A 34 -10.58 12.14 16.58
CA PRO A 34 -10.97 12.48 15.20
C PRO A 34 -10.35 13.79 14.64
N GLY A 35 -9.32 14.35 15.29
CA GLY A 35 -8.84 15.70 15.06
C GLY A 35 -7.51 15.87 14.32
N LEU A 36 -6.68 14.83 14.12
CA LEU A 36 -5.37 15.05 13.49
C LEU A 36 -5.06 14.05 12.38
N ARG A 37 -5.45 14.42 11.15
CA ARG A 37 -4.80 13.93 9.93
C ARG A 37 -3.50 14.71 9.80
N ALA A 38 -2.37 14.08 10.14
CA ALA A 38 -1.06 14.67 9.90
C ALA A 38 -0.70 14.47 8.42
N THR A 39 -0.75 15.55 7.64
CA THR A 39 -0.18 15.56 6.28
C THR A 39 1.33 15.62 6.41
N LEU A 40 2.01 14.57 5.94
CA LEU A 40 3.47 14.55 5.84
C LEU A 40 3.85 15.03 4.45
N SER A 41 4.89 15.85 4.35
CA SER A 41 5.46 16.23 3.06
C SER A 41 6.84 15.60 2.88
N CYS A 42 7.17 15.23 1.64
CA CYS A 42 8.44 14.60 1.32
C CYS A 42 9.15 15.44 0.24
N LYS A 43 10.45 15.62 0.39
CA LYS A 43 11.31 16.26 -0.60
C LYS A 43 12.63 15.51 -0.67
N VAL A 44 13.20 15.41 -1.87
CA VAL A 44 14.62 15.05 -2.02
C VAL A 44 15.42 16.34 -1.91
N ALA A 45 16.22 16.46 -0.86
CA ALA A 45 17.15 17.56 -0.65
C ALA A 45 18.57 16.98 -0.58
N ASP A 46 19.51 17.56 -1.33
CA ASP A 46 20.92 17.12 -1.35
C ASP A 46 21.09 15.61 -1.62
N ASN A 47 20.27 15.05 -2.52
CA ASN A 47 20.19 13.62 -2.86
C ASN A 47 19.70 12.69 -1.74
N GLU A 48 19.20 13.22 -0.63
CA GLU A 48 18.62 12.44 0.47
C GLU A 48 17.10 12.64 0.54
N PRO A 49 16.30 11.57 0.65
CA PRO A 49 14.87 11.69 0.88
C PRO A 49 14.63 12.23 2.29
N THR A 50 13.94 13.37 2.39
CA THR A 50 13.59 14.01 3.65
C THR A 50 12.08 14.05 3.82
N LEU A 51 11.60 13.56 4.97
CA LEU A 51 10.21 13.62 5.40
C LEU A 51 10.06 14.77 6.41
N PHE A 52 9.18 15.72 6.10
CA PHE A 52 8.86 16.84 6.98
C PHE A 52 7.65 16.50 7.85
N LEU A 53 7.81 16.67 9.16
CA LEU A 53 6.85 16.30 10.19
C LEU A 53 6.22 17.55 10.81
N PRO A 54 4.89 17.58 11.05
CA PRO A 54 4.29 18.66 11.82
C PRO A 54 4.95 18.81 13.21
N PRO A 55 5.21 20.04 13.69
CA PRO A 55 5.87 20.27 14.97
C PRO A 55 5.09 19.70 16.15
N GLU A 56 3.76 19.61 16.04
CA GLU A 56 2.89 19.07 17.08
C GLU A 56 2.86 17.54 17.11
N LEU A 57 3.47 16.84 16.13
CA LEU A 57 3.37 15.39 15.99
C LEU A 57 3.92 14.65 17.21
N ALA A 58 5.00 15.15 17.81
CA ALA A 58 5.58 14.59 19.04
C ALA A 58 4.62 14.63 20.23
N THR A 59 3.77 15.65 20.29
CA THR A 59 2.82 15.85 21.40
C THR A 59 1.50 15.12 21.14
N LEU A 60 1.04 15.15 19.89
CA LEU A 60 -0.29 14.68 19.54
C LEU A 60 -0.31 13.19 19.16
N GLN A 61 0.76 12.68 18.58
CA GLN A 61 0.85 11.30 18.06
C GLN A 61 2.27 10.70 18.27
N PRO A 62 2.74 10.55 19.52
CA PRO A 62 4.11 10.09 19.81
C PRO A 62 4.42 8.68 19.26
N ASP A 63 3.42 7.80 19.20
CA ASP A 63 3.58 6.45 18.64
C ASP A 63 3.83 6.51 17.11
N ILE A 64 3.13 7.40 16.41
CA ILE A 64 3.33 7.62 14.96
C ILE A 64 4.71 8.22 14.71
N LEU A 65 5.13 9.20 15.52
CA LEU A 65 6.48 9.75 15.44
C LEU A 65 7.55 8.67 15.61
N SER A 66 7.37 7.79 16.59
CA SER A 66 8.29 6.67 16.87
C SER A 66 8.38 5.70 15.68
N TYR A 67 7.22 5.37 15.09
CA TYR A 67 7.17 4.56 13.87
C TYR A 67 7.89 5.23 12.70
N LEU A 68 7.66 6.53 12.47
CA LEU A 68 8.30 7.26 11.37
C LEU A 68 9.82 7.31 11.54
N HIS A 69 10.33 7.47 12.76
CA HIS A 69 11.78 7.38 13.02
C HIS A 69 12.35 6.01 12.67
N ALA A 70 11.67 4.92 13.06
CA ALA A 70 12.08 3.57 12.70
C ALA A 70 12.04 3.36 11.18
N LEU A 71 10.99 3.85 10.51
CA LEU A 71 10.85 3.82 9.06
C LEU A 71 12.00 4.56 8.37
N GLY A 72 12.35 5.76 8.84
CA GLY A 72 13.41 6.54 8.24
C GLY A 72 14.79 5.94 8.44
N ALA A 73 15.06 5.40 9.63
CA ALA A 73 16.30 4.66 9.89
C ALA A 73 16.45 3.43 8.97
N ALA A 74 15.36 2.69 8.73
CA ALA A 74 15.38 1.51 7.88
C ALA A 74 15.54 1.84 6.38
N ASN A 75 15.14 3.04 5.94
CA ASN A 75 15.07 3.40 4.51
C ASN A 75 15.98 4.57 4.13
N ASN A 76 16.92 4.98 5.00
CA ASN A 76 17.77 6.17 4.81
C ASN A 76 16.95 7.44 4.49
N ILE A 77 15.82 7.62 5.19
CA ILE A 77 14.99 8.83 5.08
C ILE A 77 15.30 9.72 6.27
N THR A 78 15.66 10.97 6.01
CA THR A 78 15.87 11.99 7.04
C THR A 78 14.53 12.53 7.49
N LEU A 79 14.28 12.59 8.81
CA LEU A 79 13.08 13.21 9.34
C LEU A 79 13.42 14.59 9.86
N THR A 80 12.66 15.61 9.44
CA THR A 80 12.87 17.00 9.84
C THR A 80 11.54 17.60 10.30
N GLU A 81 11.59 18.41 11.35
CA GLU A 81 10.42 19.18 11.78
C GLU A 81 10.06 20.24 10.72
N ASP A 82 8.79 20.30 10.34
CA ASP A 82 8.30 21.24 9.35
C ASP A 82 8.07 22.61 10.00
N ARG A 83 9.09 23.46 9.94
CA ARG A 83 9.02 24.84 10.45
C ARG A 83 8.59 25.86 9.40
N ARG A 84 8.09 25.39 8.25
CA ARG A 84 7.66 26.27 7.17
C ARG A 84 6.27 26.80 7.50
N GLU A 85 6.10 28.12 7.65
CA GLU A 85 4.78 28.80 7.69
C GLU A 85 4.11 28.83 6.30
N ILE A 86 4.24 27.74 5.54
CA ILE A 86 3.69 27.63 4.20
C ILE A 86 2.47 26.73 4.32
N ASP A 87 1.32 27.20 3.86
CA ASP A 87 0.13 26.36 3.74
C ASP A 87 0.47 25.14 2.86
N ILE A 88 0.73 24.01 3.51
CA ILE A 88 1.10 22.77 2.85
C ILE A 88 -0.17 22.18 2.26
N GLN A 89 -0.56 22.73 1.12
CA GLN A 89 -1.55 22.09 0.27
C GLN A 89 -1.04 20.67 -0.01
N PRO A 90 -1.90 19.63 0.14
CA PRO A 90 -1.51 18.26 -0.16
C PRO A 90 -0.85 18.27 -1.54
N MET A 91 0.37 17.72 -1.64
CA MET A 91 1.10 17.68 -2.90
C MET A 91 0.18 17.04 -3.94
N THR A 92 -0.45 17.87 -4.75
CA THR A 92 -1.24 17.40 -5.86
C THR A 92 -0.19 16.93 -6.83
N GLU A 93 -0.07 15.62 -7.00
CA GLU A 93 0.80 15.00 -8.00
C GLU A 93 0.64 15.82 -9.28
N ARG A 94 1.70 16.56 -9.68
CA ARG A 94 1.71 17.29 -10.95
C ARG A 94 1.80 16.25 -12.05
N ARG A 95 0.66 15.65 -12.38
CA ARG A 95 0.55 14.68 -13.45
C ARG A 95 0.97 15.37 -14.73
N SER A 96 2.08 14.94 -15.30
CA SER A 96 2.29 15.15 -16.73
C SER A 96 1.06 14.61 -17.47
N ASN A 97 0.74 15.11 -18.67
CA ASN A 97 -0.38 14.58 -19.48
C ASN A 97 -0.17 13.11 -19.93
N ARG A 98 0.80 12.39 -19.37
CA ARG A 98 1.06 10.96 -19.56
C ARG A 98 0.57 10.20 -18.31
N PRO A 99 0.01 8.98 -18.47
CA PRO A 99 -0.27 8.12 -17.33
C PRO A 99 1.04 7.87 -16.56
N SER A 100 0.97 7.89 -15.22
CA SER A 100 2.12 7.55 -14.40
C SER A 100 2.59 6.13 -14.74
N ASP A 101 3.91 5.88 -14.67
CA ASP A 101 4.45 4.53 -14.89
C ASP A 101 3.75 3.51 -13.97
N LEU A 102 3.37 3.93 -12.76
CA LEU A 102 2.55 3.14 -11.84
C LEU A 102 1.20 2.75 -12.45
N ALA A 103 0.46 3.69 -13.04
CA ALA A 103 -0.83 3.40 -13.66
C ALA A 103 -0.68 2.41 -14.82
N LEU A 104 0.37 2.56 -15.63
CA LEU A 104 0.69 1.62 -16.70
C LEU A 104 1.07 0.24 -16.13
N GLY A 105 1.92 0.21 -15.12
CA GLY A 105 2.33 -1.01 -14.43
C GLY A 105 1.17 -1.78 -13.84
N VAL A 106 0.22 -1.09 -13.19
CA VAL A 106 -1.01 -1.67 -12.69
C VAL A 106 -1.87 -2.21 -13.83
N SER A 107 -2.06 -1.45 -14.91
CA SER A 107 -2.89 -1.91 -16.04
C SER A 107 -2.35 -3.20 -16.67
N LEU A 108 -1.02 -3.30 -16.79
CA LEU A 108 -0.34 -4.51 -17.29
C LEU A 108 -0.46 -5.67 -16.29
N LEU A 109 -0.35 -5.39 -14.99
CA LEU A 109 -0.55 -6.38 -13.94
C LEU A 109 -1.97 -6.96 -13.97
N LEU A 110 -3.00 -6.14 -14.12
CA LEU A 110 -4.39 -6.62 -14.22
C LEU A 110 -4.59 -7.46 -15.50
N ARG A 111 -4.01 -7.03 -16.62
CA ARG A 111 -4.05 -7.78 -17.89
C ARG A 111 -3.33 -9.13 -17.80
N GLN A 112 -2.17 -9.18 -17.14
CA GLN A 112 -1.37 -10.41 -16.98
C GLN A 112 -2.02 -11.40 -16.03
N THR A 113 -2.65 -10.92 -14.96
CA THR A 113 -3.26 -11.77 -13.93
C THR A 113 -4.69 -12.19 -14.24
N GLY A 114 -5.42 -11.42 -15.06
CA GLY A 114 -6.86 -11.61 -15.28
C GLY A 114 -7.69 -11.42 -14.00
N LEU A 115 -7.13 -10.69 -13.02
CA LEU A 115 -7.81 -10.36 -11.76
C LEU A 115 -8.25 -8.89 -11.80
N PRO A 116 -9.45 -8.56 -11.29
CA PRO A 116 -10.54 -9.45 -10.87
C PRO A 116 -11.36 -10.05 -12.03
N GLY A 117 -11.01 -9.80 -13.29
CA GLY A 117 -11.77 -10.28 -14.44
C GLY A 117 -11.12 -9.93 -15.78
N PRO A 118 -11.90 -9.58 -16.82
CA PRO A 118 -11.36 -9.27 -18.14
C PRO A 118 -10.43 -8.04 -18.10
N ALA A 119 -9.62 -7.87 -19.15
CA ALA A 119 -8.62 -6.80 -19.20
C ALA A 119 -9.24 -5.42 -18.97
N HIS A 120 -8.72 -4.70 -17.97
CA HIS A 120 -9.13 -3.34 -17.65
C HIS A 120 -8.34 -2.33 -18.47
N CYS A 121 -9.00 -1.25 -18.90
CA CYS A 121 -8.37 -0.12 -19.58
C CYS A 121 -8.13 1.04 -18.62
N LEU A 122 -7.14 1.88 -18.92
CA LEU A 122 -6.93 3.13 -18.19
C LEU A 122 -8.15 4.04 -18.34
N SER A 123 -8.64 4.57 -17.21
CA SER A 123 -9.71 5.56 -17.20
C SER A 123 -9.28 6.88 -17.84
N LYS A 124 -10.24 7.58 -18.45
CA LYS A 124 -10.09 8.90 -19.05
C LYS A 124 -11.15 9.85 -18.46
N PRO A 125 -10.80 10.81 -17.58
CA PRO A 125 -9.48 11.03 -16.99
C PRO A 125 -9.07 9.89 -16.05
N HIS A 126 -7.78 9.81 -15.70
CA HIS A 126 -7.25 8.78 -14.79
C HIS A 126 -7.62 9.06 -13.32
N VAL A 127 -8.91 9.24 -13.04
CA VAL A 127 -9.46 9.64 -11.74
C VAL A 127 -10.70 8.79 -11.46
N LEU A 128 -10.94 8.49 -10.18
CA LEU A 128 -12.17 7.87 -9.72
C LEU A 128 -13.33 8.84 -9.95
N ARG A 129 -14.36 8.42 -10.67
CA ARG A 129 -15.52 9.29 -10.90
C ARG A 129 -16.29 9.57 -9.60
N PRO A 130 -16.90 10.77 -9.45
CA PRO A 130 -17.60 11.14 -8.21
C PRO A 130 -18.80 10.26 -7.84
N ASP A 131 -19.41 9.59 -8.82
CA ASP A 131 -20.54 8.66 -8.65
C ASP A 131 -20.11 7.26 -8.17
N ASN A 132 -18.81 6.98 -8.17
CA ASN A 132 -18.30 5.68 -7.77
C ASN A 132 -18.17 5.59 -6.24
N PRO A 133 -18.78 4.56 -5.60
CA PRO A 133 -18.65 4.36 -4.17
C PRO A 133 -17.19 4.19 -3.77
N GLN A 134 -16.81 4.92 -2.72
CA GLN A 134 -15.49 4.83 -2.11
C GLN A 134 -15.55 3.91 -0.90
N ILE A 135 -14.64 2.95 -0.83
CA ILE A 135 -14.49 2.12 0.35
C ILE A 135 -13.43 2.77 1.24
N PRO A 136 -13.77 3.12 2.49
CA PRO A 136 -12.78 3.61 3.44
C PRO A 136 -11.65 2.59 3.58
N LEU A 137 -10.41 3.07 3.53
CA LEU A 137 -9.23 2.22 3.54
C LEU A 137 -9.20 1.19 4.70
N PRO A 138 -9.60 1.53 5.95
CA PRO A 138 -9.70 0.54 7.02
C PRO A 138 -10.70 -0.59 6.74
N LYS A 139 -11.86 -0.26 6.15
CA LYS A 139 -12.86 -1.26 5.71
C LYS A 139 -12.24 -2.16 4.64
N LEU A 140 -11.56 -1.58 3.65
CA LEU A 140 -10.89 -2.33 2.58
C LEU A 140 -9.81 -3.30 3.11
N ILE A 141 -8.97 -2.85 4.04
CA ILE A 141 -7.93 -3.69 4.68
C ILE A 141 -8.57 -4.86 5.42
N ASN A 142 -9.61 -4.60 6.20
CA ASN A 142 -10.30 -5.65 6.95
C ASN A 142 -10.97 -6.67 6.02
N MET A 143 -11.58 -6.21 4.94
CA MET A 143 -12.17 -7.11 3.94
C MET A 143 -11.09 -7.96 3.27
N ALA A 144 -9.98 -7.36 2.81
CA ALA A 144 -8.87 -8.10 2.19
C ALA A 144 -8.28 -9.16 3.15
N ALA A 145 -8.06 -8.79 4.41
CA ALA A 145 -7.60 -9.70 5.47
C ALA A 145 -8.57 -10.87 5.71
N HIS A 146 -9.88 -10.62 5.64
CA HIS A 146 -10.90 -11.63 5.85
C HIS A 146 -10.99 -12.62 4.69
N VAL A 147 -10.86 -12.15 3.45
CA VAL A 147 -11.10 -12.98 2.24
C VAL A 147 -9.85 -13.67 1.71
N GLN A 148 -8.67 -13.32 2.21
CA GLN A 148 -7.39 -13.91 1.79
C GLN A 148 -7.38 -15.46 1.82
N PRO A 149 -7.92 -16.15 2.85
CA PRO A 149 -8.01 -17.62 2.88
C PRO A 149 -8.81 -18.26 1.74
N SER A 150 -9.87 -17.56 1.29
CA SER A 150 -10.84 -18.06 0.30
C SER A 150 -10.62 -17.47 -1.09
N SER A 151 -9.52 -16.76 -1.29
CA SER A 151 -9.22 -16.06 -2.53
C SER A 151 -8.56 -16.98 -3.56
N LYS A 152 -8.83 -16.73 -4.85
CA LYS A 152 -8.01 -17.28 -5.92
C LYS A 152 -6.62 -16.64 -5.85
N LYS A 153 -5.57 -17.46 -5.70
CA LYS A 153 -4.16 -17.05 -5.65
C LYS A 153 -3.51 -17.21 -7.03
N VAL A 154 -2.75 -16.20 -7.46
CA VAL A 154 -1.93 -16.22 -8.69
C VAL A 154 -0.55 -15.67 -8.36
N VAL A 155 0.51 -16.35 -8.78
CA VAL A 155 1.90 -15.89 -8.65
C VAL A 155 2.40 -15.47 -10.02
N PHE A 156 3.06 -14.31 -10.12
CA PHE A 156 3.54 -13.77 -11.39
C PHE A 156 4.78 -12.90 -11.20
N VAL A 157 5.57 -12.76 -12.26
CA VAL A 157 6.71 -11.83 -12.28
C VAL A 157 6.17 -10.42 -12.56
N PRO A 158 6.48 -9.41 -11.72
CA PRO A 158 6.02 -8.05 -11.94
C PRO A 158 6.66 -7.43 -13.18
N ASN A 159 5.93 -6.53 -13.82
CA ASN A 159 6.43 -5.82 -15.00
C ASN A 159 7.40 -4.69 -14.59
N ARG A 160 8.26 -4.27 -15.53
CA ARG A 160 9.27 -3.23 -15.34
C ARG A 160 8.73 -1.89 -14.84
N PHE A 161 7.45 -1.59 -15.06
CA PHE A 161 6.86 -0.33 -14.60
C PHE A 161 6.50 -0.37 -13.11
N LEU A 162 6.38 -1.56 -12.52
CA LEU A 162 6.22 -1.74 -11.07
C LEU A 162 7.56 -1.89 -10.35
N THR A 163 8.60 -2.38 -11.03
CA THR A 163 9.93 -2.62 -10.44
C THR A 163 10.95 -1.53 -10.77
N GLY A 164 10.64 -0.63 -11.72
CA GLY A 164 11.54 0.42 -12.17
C GLY A 164 12.87 -0.15 -12.67
N ASN A 165 13.98 0.44 -12.21
CA ASN A 165 15.34 0.01 -12.57
C ASN A 165 15.78 -1.30 -11.89
N PHE A 166 14.95 -1.86 -10.99
CA PHE A 166 15.28 -3.06 -10.22
C PHE A 166 14.70 -4.34 -10.83
N SER A 167 14.43 -4.35 -12.14
CA SER A 167 13.78 -5.48 -12.81
C SER A 167 14.54 -6.81 -12.69
N GLU A 168 15.87 -6.76 -12.56
CA GLU A 168 16.71 -7.96 -12.39
C GLU A 168 16.64 -8.56 -10.98
N GLN A 169 16.21 -7.76 -10.00
CA GLN A 169 16.02 -8.17 -8.60
C GLN A 169 14.55 -8.40 -8.25
N ALA A 170 13.67 -8.32 -9.25
CA ALA A 170 12.23 -8.41 -9.10
C ALA A 170 11.79 -9.73 -8.47
N GLN A 171 11.34 -9.67 -7.23
CA GLN A 171 10.74 -10.82 -6.56
C GLN A 171 9.35 -11.12 -7.17
N PRO A 172 8.95 -12.40 -7.28
CA PRO A 172 7.60 -12.76 -7.69
C PRO A 172 6.55 -12.08 -6.81
N MET A 173 5.50 -11.58 -7.46
CA MET A 173 4.35 -11.00 -6.79
C MET A 173 3.23 -12.02 -6.72
N THR A 174 2.48 -11.99 -5.62
CA THR A 174 1.30 -12.81 -5.44
C THR A 174 0.05 -11.93 -5.45
N GLY A 175 -0.87 -12.22 -6.36
CA GLY A 175 -2.20 -11.64 -6.43
C GLY A 175 -3.25 -12.58 -5.85
N TYR A 176 -4.23 -12.00 -5.18
CA TYR A 176 -5.39 -12.68 -4.62
C TYR A 176 -6.63 -11.95 -5.09
N ALA A 177 -7.69 -12.67 -5.43
CA ALA A 177 -8.99 -12.06 -5.65
C ALA A 177 -10.12 -12.90 -5.06
N CYS A 178 -11.11 -12.22 -4.49
CA CYS A 178 -12.32 -12.84 -3.98
C CYS A 178 -13.52 -11.93 -4.19
N ARG A 179 -14.65 -12.53 -4.55
CA ARG A 179 -15.95 -11.86 -4.57
C ARG A 179 -16.53 -11.90 -3.16
N VAL A 180 -16.68 -10.73 -2.57
CA VAL A 180 -17.31 -10.52 -1.27
C VAL A 180 -18.78 -10.22 -1.52
N ILE A 181 -19.66 -10.97 -0.87
CA ILE A 181 -21.10 -10.78 -0.92
C ILE A 181 -21.52 -10.43 0.50
N THR A 182 -22.02 -9.21 0.69
CA THR A 182 -22.67 -8.77 1.93
C THR A 182 -24.17 -8.65 1.70
N GLN A 183 -24.94 -8.32 2.75
CA GLN A 183 -26.38 -8.05 2.62
C GLN A 183 -26.67 -6.81 1.78
N GLU A 184 -25.72 -5.87 1.70
CA GLU A 184 -25.90 -4.56 1.08
C GLU A 184 -25.19 -4.46 -0.27
N GLU A 185 -24.10 -5.20 -0.45
CA GLU A 185 -23.15 -4.96 -1.53
C GLU A 185 -22.54 -6.27 -2.04
N GLN A 186 -22.23 -6.30 -3.33
CA GLN A 186 -21.39 -7.31 -3.92
C GLN A 186 -20.17 -6.65 -4.55
N ILE A 187 -18.99 -7.07 -4.10
CA ILE A 187 -17.75 -6.45 -4.54
C ILE A 187 -16.65 -7.47 -4.73
N THR A 188 -15.90 -7.33 -5.83
CA THR A 188 -14.67 -8.11 -6.00
C THR A 188 -13.50 -7.31 -5.48
N ILE A 189 -12.79 -7.89 -4.52
CA ILE A 189 -11.55 -7.33 -3.97
C ILE A 189 -10.38 -8.11 -4.55
N SER A 190 -9.37 -7.37 -4.98
CA SER A 190 -8.06 -7.90 -5.34
C SER A 190 -7.02 -7.35 -4.37
N TYR A 191 -6.09 -8.17 -3.90
CA TYR A 191 -4.89 -7.69 -3.22
C TYR A 191 -3.64 -8.30 -3.83
N PHE A 192 -2.57 -7.52 -3.87
CA PHE A 192 -1.28 -7.87 -4.43
C PHE A 192 -0.20 -7.67 -3.38
N HIS A 193 0.72 -8.63 -3.26
CA HIS A 193 1.90 -8.48 -2.40
C HIS A 193 3.16 -9.07 -3.00
N SER A 194 4.25 -8.35 -2.76
CA SER A 194 5.64 -8.78 -2.77
C SER A 194 6.38 -7.95 -1.70
N PRO A 195 7.65 -8.27 -1.36
CA PRO A 195 8.42 -7.51 -0.38
C PRO A 195 8.50 -5.99 -0.66
N ASP A 196 8.47 -5.60 -1.94
CA ASP A 196 8.65 -4.19 -2.34
C ASP A 196 7.36 -3.55 -2.87
N PHE A 197 6.25 -4.29 -2.92
CA PHE A 197 5.01 -3.79 -3.49
C PHE A 197 3.79 -4.42 -2.82
N HIS A 198 2.97 -3.55 -2.22
CA HIS A 198 1.68 -3.91 -1.67
C HIS A 198 0.60 -3.06 -2.32
N ALA A 199 -0.48 -3.70 -2.75
CA ALA A 199 -1.63 -2.99 -3.29
C ALA A 199 -2.93 -3.72 -2.98
N MET A 200 -4.02 -2.94 -2.90
CA MET A 200 -5.38 -3.45 -2.84
C MET A 200 -6.22 -2.73 -3.86
N GLY A 201 -7.14 -3.44 -4.50
CA GLY A 201 -8.06 -2.83 -5.42
C GLY A 201 -9.42 -3.49 -5.36
N TYR A 202 -10.39 -2.80 -5.93
CA TYR A 202 -11.77 -3.25 -5.98
C TYR A 202 -12.47 -2.69 -7.21
N ILE A 203 -13.54 -3.36 -7.64
CA ILE A 203 -14.41 -2.85 -8.69
C ILE A 203 -15.42 -1.89 -8.06
N SER A 204 -15.44 -0.65 -8.54
CA SER A 204 -16.45 0.36 -8.23
C SER A 204 -17.19 0.72 -9.51
N ASN A 205 -18.44 0.26 -9.63
CA ASN A 205 -19.22 0.25 -10.88
C ASN A 205 -18.42 -0.38 -12.04
N ASP A 206 -17.95 0.43 -12.97
CA ASP A 206 -17.18 0.05 -14.16
C ASP A 206 -15.69 0.48 -14.08
N GLN A 207 -15.23 1.00 -12.94
CA GLN A 207 -13.84 1.35 -12.70
C GLN A 207 -13.18 0.37 -11.72
N PHE A 208 -11.96 -0.08 -12.06
CA PHE A 208 -11.10 -0.73 -11.09
C PHE A 208 -10.32 0.34 -10.31
N VAL A 209 -10.56 0.41 -9.01
CA VAL A 209 -9.87 1.30 -8.08
C VAL A 209 -8.71 0.55 -7.48
N ILE A 210 -7.52 1.17 -7.42
CA ILE A 210 -6.35 0.60 -6.76
C ILE A 210 -5.76 1.58 -5.75
N HIS A 211 -5.37 1.05 -4.60
CA HIS A 211 -4.59 1.69 -3.56
C HIS A 211 -3.24 1.01 -3.51
N VAL A 212 -2.18 1.78 -3.77
CA VAL A 212 -0.80 1.30 -3.68
C VAL A 212 -0.21 1.81 -2.37
N PHE A 213 0.34 0.89 -1.59
CA PHE A 213 0.96 1.18 -0.30
C PHE A 213 2.44 1.41 -0.54
N LEU A 214 2.81 2.69 -0.59
CA LEU A 214 4.20 3.11 -0.60
C LEU A 214 4.70 3.04 0.84
N ALA A 215 5.80 2.32 1.07
CA ALA A 215 6.32 1.85 2.35
C ALA A 215 5.70 0.52 2.84
N GLY A 216 6.41 -0.55 2.54
CA GLY A 216 6.16 -1.90 3.05
C GLY A 216 7.44 -2.71 3.08
N GLY A 217 8.54 -2.11 3.55
CA GLY A 217 9.68 -2.91 4.00
C GLY A 217 9.20 -3.90 5.09
N PRO A 218 9.91 -5.03 5.28
CA PRO A 218 9.50 -6.05 6.22
C PRO A 218 9.21 -5.45 7.60
N ILE A 219 8.06 -5.82 8.17
CA ILE A 219 7.74 -5.57 9.57
C ILE A 219 8.54 -6.60 10.38
N SER A 220 9.82 -6.30 10.62
CA SER A 220 10.67 -7.03 11.56
C SER A 220 10.65 -6.36 12.92
#